data_AF-A0A2P2JVU0-F1
#
_entry.id   AF-A0A2P2JVU0-F1
#
_cell.length_a   1.000
_cell.length_b   1.000
_cell.length_c   1.000
_cell.angle_alpha   90.00
_cell.angle_beta   90.00
_cell.angle_gamma   90.00
#
_symmetry.space_group_name_H-M   'P 1'
#
loop_
_entity.id
_entity.type
_entity.pdbx_description
1 polymer ?
#
loop_
_entity_poly.entity_id
_entity_poly.type
_entity_poly.pdbx_seq_one_letter_code
_entity_poly.pdbx_strand_id
1 'polypeptide(L)'
;MEEKSRKLLILYATQTGNAMDAAERIGREAERRGCPVHLRPTDQFDHSFLPLETTVIFVVSTTGQGDTPDSMKAFWKFLLQKNLAKHWLEGVCYAVFGLVCGKKA
;
A
#
# COMPACT_ATOMS: atom_id res chain seq x y z
N MET A 1 -6.14 18.16 -24.13
CA MET A 1 -5.36 17.74 -22.95
C MET A 1 -5.92 16.40 -22.53
N GLU A 2 -5.15 15.34 -22.65
CA GLU A 2 -5.58 13.99 -22.27
C GLU A 2 -5.60 13.94 -20.74
N GLU A 3 -6.81 13.94 -20.18
CA GLU A 3 -7.01 13.76 -18.75
C GLU A 3 -6.62 12.31 -18.44
N LYS A 4 -5.34 12.08 -18.12
CA LYS A 4 -4.88 10.79 -17.60
C LYS A 4 -5.71 10.53 -16.36
N SER A 5 -6.68 9.62 -16.49
CA SER A 5 -7.49 9.16 -15.38
C SER A 5 -6.54 8.79 -14.24
N ARG A 6 -6.52 9.60 -13.18
CA ARG A 6 -5.60 9.41 -12.04
C ARG A 6 -5.99 8.10 -11.36
N LYS A 7 -5.22 7.06 -11.64
CA LYS A 7 -5.42 5.73 -11.05
C LYS A 7 -4.84 5.74 -9.63
N LEU A 8 -5.63 5.28 -8.68
CA LEU A 8 -5.21 5.11 -7.30
C LEU A 8 -4.64 3.70 -7.12
N LEU A 9 -3.36 3.59 -6.77
CA LEU A 9 -2.79 2.33 -6.32
C LEU A 9 -3.07 2.15 -4.83
N ILE A 10 -3.60 1.01 -4.44
CA ILE A 10 -3.75 0.61 -3.03
C ILE A 10 -2.89 -0.63 -2.83
N LEU A 11 -1.87 -0.50 -1.98
CA LEU A 11 -0.99 -1.60 -1.57
C LEU A 11 -1.35 -2.02 -0.15
N TYR A 12 -1.64 -3.30 0.05
CA TYR A 12 -1.98 -3.81 1.37
C TYR A 12 -1.03 -4.90 1.85
N ALA A 13 -0.81 -4.92 3.16
CA ALA A 13 -0.03 -5.94 3.85
C ALA A 13 -0.84 -6.46 5.03
N THR A 14 -1.07 -7.78 5.07
CA THR A 14 -1.97 -8.40 6.05
C THR A 14 -1.43 -9.73 6.57
N GLN A 15 -1.72 -10.03 7.83
CA GLN A 15 -1.48 -11.37 8.40
C GLN A 15 -2.77 -12.21 8.47
N THR A 16 -3.87 -11.60 8.91
CA THR A 16 -5.15 -12.29 9.20
C THR A 16 -6.33 -11.75 8.39
N GLY A 17 -6.10 -10.90 7.38
CA GLY A 17 -7.12 -10.39 6.48
C GLY A 17 -7.63 -8.97 6.78
N ASN A 18 -7.49 -8.48 8.02
CA ASN A 18 -8.05 -7.16 8.40
C ASN A 18 -7.61 -6.00 7.51
N ALA A 19 -6.35 -5.99 7.07
CA ALA A 19 -5.81 -4.95 6.20
C ALA A 19 -6.28 -5.11 4.75
N MET A 20 -6.50 -6.35 4.29
CA MET A 20 -7.10 -6.61 2.99
C MET A 20 -8.55 -6.10 2.96
N ASP A 21 -9.36 -6.43 3.97
CA ASP A 21 -10.75 -5.96 4.07
C ASP A 21 -10.86 -4.42 4.08
N ALA A 22 -9.96 -3.76 4.82
CA ALA A 22 -9.88 -2.30 4.85
C ALA A 22 -9.49 -1.73 3.48
N ALA A 23 -8.50 -2.32 2.82
CA ALA A 23 -8.02 -1.88 1.51
C ALA A 23 -9.10 -2.05 0.43
N GLU A 24 -9.83 -3.17 0.43
CA GLU A 24 -10.97 -3.37 -0.45
C GLU A 24 -12.09 -2.37 -0.19
N ARG A 25 -12.36 -2.04 1.07
CA ARG A 25 -13.36 -1.02 1.43
C ARG A 25 -12.97 0.36 0.88
N ILE A 26 -11.70 0.74 1.02
CA ILE A 26 -11.18 1.99 0.45
C ILE A 26 -11.30 1.96 -1.08
N GLY A 27 -10.94 0.84 -1.71
CA GLY A 27 -11.04 0.66 -3.16
C GLY A 27 -12.47 0.84 -3.68
N ARG A 28 -13.43 0.14 -3.08
CA ARG A 28 -14.86 0.28 -3.44
C ARG A 28 -15.37 1.71 -3.30
N GLU A 29 -14.93 2.43 -2.27
CA GLU A 29 -15.35 3.83 -2.05
C GLU A 29 -14.71 4.79 -3.06
N ALA A 30 -13.45 4.56 -3.43
CA ALA A 30 -12.77 5.33 -4.47
C ALA A 30 -13.42 5.11 -5.85
N GLU A 31 -13.72 3.86 -6.21
CA GLU A 31 -14.40 3.52 -7.47
C GLU A 31 -15.79 4.17 -7.57
N ARG A 32 -16.57 4.16 -6.48
CA ARG A 32 -17.87 4.85 -6.40
C ARG A 32 -17.78 6.36 -6.66
N ARG A 33 -16.63 6.96 -6.37
CA ARG A 33 -16.35 8.39 -6.60
C ARG A 33 -15.72 8.65 -7.97
N GLY A 34 -15.66 7.65 -8.84
CA GLY A 34 -15.09 7.77 -10.19
C GLY A 34 -13.57 7.75 -10.23
N CYS A 35 -12.90 7.27 -9.18
CA CYS A 35 -11.45 7.10 -9.16
C CYS A 35 -11.11 5.63 -9.44
N PRO A 36 -10.48 5.29 -10.59
CA PRO A 36 -10.09 3.91 -10.87
C PRO A 36 -9.02 3.43 -9.89
N VAL A 37 -9.19 2.21 -9.39
CA VAL A 37 -8.32 1.63 -8.36
C VAL A 37 -7.56 0.44 -8.90
N HIS A 38 -6.29 0.35 -8.55
CA HIS A 38 -5.52 -0.89 -8.61
C HIS A 38 -5.24 -1.35 -7.18
N LEU A 39 -5.85 -2.45 -6.77
CA LEU A 39 -5.62 -3.06 -5.45
C LEU A 39 -4.66 -4.24 -5.60
N ARG A 40 -3.55 -4.25 -4.84
CA ARG A 40 -2.57 -5.34 -4.84
C ARG A 40 -1.99 -5.59 -3.45
N PRO A 41 -1.70 -6.84 -3.08
CA PRO A 41 -0.89 -7.11 -1.90
C PRO A 41 0.57 -6.70 -2.16
N THR A 42 1.29 -6.31 -1.11
CA THR A 42 2.67 -5.80 -1.23
C THR A 42 3.65 -6.83 -1.80
N ASP A 43 3.41 -8.12 -1.61
CA ASP A 43 4.26 -9.22 -2.09
C ASP A 43 4.05 -9.58 -3.57
N GLN A 44 2.98 -9.08 -4.21
CA GLN A 44 2.69 -9.29 -5.63
C GLN A 44 2.89 -8.03 -6.48
N PHE A 45 3.34 -6.93 -5.87
CA PHE A 45 3.67 -5.70 -6.56
C PHE A 45 5.18 -5.64 -6.82
N ASP A 46 5.63 -5.24 -8.00
CA ASP A 46 7.06 -4.96 -8.23
C ASP A 46 7.38 -3.54 -7.74
N HIS A 47 8.17 -3.49 -6.68
CA HIS A 47 8.42 -2.29 -5.88
C HIS A 47 9.23 -1.26 -6.66
N SER A 48 9.94 -1.67 -7.71
CA SER A 48 10.70 -0.79 -8.58
C SER A 48 9.82 0.17 -9.39
N PHE A 49 8.52 -0.16 -9.57
CA PHE A 49 7.56 0.70 -10.26
C PHE A 49 6.91 1.75 -9.35
N LEU A 50 7.11 1.71 -8.03
CA LEU A 50 6.52 2.66 -7.09
C LEU A 50 6.78 4.15 -7.45
N PRO A 51 7.96 4.56 -7.95
CA PRO A 51 8.22 5.93 -8.41
C PRO A 51 7.42 6.36 -9.65
N LEU A 52 6.87 5.41 -10.42
CA LEU A 52 6.06 5.70 -11.61
C LEU A 52 4.60 5.99 -11.27
N GLU A 53 4.20 5.72 -10.03
CA GLU A 53 2.84 5.92 -9.55
C GLU A 53 2.61 7.36 -9.12
N THR A 54 1.38 7.84 -9.28
CA THR A 54 1.02 9.23 -8.91
C THR A 54 0.37 9.32 -7.54
N THR A 55 -0.41 8.31 -7.15
CA THR A 55 -1.10 8.28 -5.86
C THR A 55 -1.16 6.86 -5.32
N VAL A 56 -0.64 6.68 -4.10
CA VAL A 56 -0.55 5.36 -3.45
C VAL A 56 -1.13 5.40 -2.04
N ILE A 57 -2.02 4.48 -1.70
CA ILE A 57 -2.45 4.26 -0.31
C ILE A 57 -1.86 2.93 0.18
N PHE A 58 -1.11 2.99 1.27
CA PHE A 58 -0.59 1.82 1.96
C PHE A 58 -1.53 1.43 3.10
N VAL A 59 -2.02 0.20 3.11
CA VAL A 59 -2.89 -0.34 4.15
C VAL A 59 -2.16 -1.49 4.84
N VAL A 60 -1.57 -1.22 6.00
CA VAL A 60 -0.59 -2.12 6.61
C VAL A 60 -1.04 -2.51 8.00
N SER A 61 -1.16 -3.81 8.28
CA SER A 61 -1.32 -4.30 9.64
C SER A 61 0.03 -4.45 10.34
N THR A 62 0.12 -4.14 11.63
CA THR A 62 1.21 -4.59 12.51
C THR A 62 0.77 -5.79 13.33
N THR A 63 1.72 -6.66 13.69
CA THR A 63 1.49 -7.87 14.47
C THR A 63 2.34 -7.88 15.74
N GLY A 64 1.86 -8.54 16.81
CA GLY A 64 2.64 -8.78 18.01
C GLY A 64 3.21 -7.53 18.67
N GLN A 65 4.54 -7.44 18.72
CA GLN A 65 5.30 -6.35 19.35
C GLN A 65 5.61 -5.18 18.38
N GLY A 66 4.90 -5.10 17.25
CA GLY A 66 5.15 -4.10 16.20
C GLY A 66 5.85 -4.67 14.97
N ASP A 67 5.89 -5.99 14.82
CA ASP A 67 6.46 -6.64 13.65
C ASP A 67 5.55 -6.48 12.42
N THR A 68 6.18 -6.29 11.26
CA THR A 68 5.50 -6.30 9.96
C THR A 68 4.92 -7.69 9.64
N PRO A 69 3.80 -7.80 8.90
CA PRO A 69 3.27 -9.07 8.44
C PRO A 69 4.23 -9.79 7.52
N ASP A 70 4.08 -11.12 7.40
CA ASP A 70 4.92 -11.92 6.51
C ASP A 70 4.87 -11.42 5.04
N SER A 71 3.68 -11.03 4.57
CA SER A 71 3.45 -10.50 3.22
C SER A 71 4.15 -9.16 2.95
N MET A 72 4.67 -8.48 3.98
CA MET A 72 5.36 -7.19 3.84
C MET A 72 6.88 -7.33 3.94
N LYS A 73 7.42 -8.47 4.36
CA LYS A 73 8.84 -8.60 4.68
C LYS A 73 9.77 -8.21 3.52
N ALA A 74 9.42 -8.58 2.29
CA ALA A 74 10.20 -8.20 1.10
C ALA A 74 10.12 -6.68 0.85
N PHE A 75 8.91 -6.12 0.91
CA PHE A 75 8.66 -4.69 0.74
C PHE A 75 9.38 -3.84 1.80
N TRP A 76 9.32 -4.25 3.05
CA TRP A 76 10.00 -3.58 4.15
C TRP A 76 11.52 -3.58 3.98
N LYS A 77 12.10 -4.73 3.60
CA LYS A 77 13.54 -4.83 3.31
C LYS A 77 13.95 -3.94 2.14
N PHE A 78 13.13 -3.87 1.09
CA PHE A 78 13.37 -3.02 -0.07
C PHE A 78 13.40 -1.54 0.31
N LEU A 79 12.42 -1.06 1.09
CA LEU A 79 12.37 0.33 1.52
C LEU A 79 13.55 0.75 2.41
N LEU A 80 14.14 -0.19 3.15
CA LEU A 80 15.27 0.05 4.06
C LEU A 80 16.65 -0.01 3.38
N GLN A 81 16.70 -0.21 2.06
CA GLN A 81 17.96 -0.27 1.32
C GLN A 81 18.69 1.08 1.35
N LYS A 82 19.98 1.08 1.71
CA LYS A 82 20.80 2.30 1.83
C LYS A 82 21.08 3.01 0.50
N ASN A 83 20.99 2.30 -0.62
CA ASN A 83 21.22 2.82 -1.97
C ASN A 83 19.96 3.42 -2.60
N LEU A 84 18.82 3.44 -1.90
CA LEU A 84 17.61 4.10 -2.37
C LEU A 84 17.83 5.61 -2.40
N ALA A 85 17.63 6.24 -3.55
CA ALA A 85 17.83 7.68 -3.70
C ALA A 85 16.89 8.47 -2.77
N LYS A 86 17.34 9.61 -2.23
CA LYS A 86 16.52 10.45 -1.35
C LYS A 86 15.22 10.94 -2.01
N HIS A 87 15.26 11.08 -3.34
CA HIS A 87 14.18 11.55 -4.20
C HIS A 87 13.46 10.39 -4.90
N TRP A 88 13.63 9.16 -4.42
CA TRP A 88 13.08 7.97 -5.10
C TRP A 88 11.55 7.99 -5.23
N LEU A 89 10.83 8.60 -4.28
CA LEU A 89 9.37 8.80 -4.34
C LEU A 89 8.98 10.26 -4.62
N GLU A 90 9.88 11.03 -5.21
CA GLU A 90 9.56 12.39 -5.62
C GLU A 90 8.42 12.38 -6.64
N GLY A 91 7.36 13.16 -6.39
CA GLY A 91 6.16 13.20 -7.22
C GLY A 91 5.08 12.16 -6.86
N VAL A 92 5.35 11.23 -5.95
CA VAL A 92 4.35 10.26 -5.48
C VAL A 92 3.58 10.84 -4.29
N CYS A 93 2.28 11.08 -4.45
CA CYS A 93 1.40 11.39 -3.32
C CYS A 93 1.03 10.10 -2.58
N TYR A 94 1.26 10.01 -1.28
CA TYR A 94 0.92 8.79 -0.53
C TYR A 94 0.23 9.04 0.80
N ALA A 95 -0.52 8.04 1.24
CA ALA A 95 -1.09 7.95 2.58
C ALA A 95 -0.84 6.56 3.16
N VAL A 96 -0.76 6.46 4.49
CA VAL A 96 -0.56 5.20 5.20
C VAL A 96 -1.69 5.03 6.21
N PHE A 97 -2.40 3.90 6.11
CA PHE A 97 -3.41 3.48 7.07
C PHE A 97 -2.88 2.27 7.85
N GLY A 98 -2.46 2.52 9.08
CA GLY A 98 -1.95 1.51 10.00
C GLY A 98 -3.06 0.82 10.78
N LEU A 99 -3.04 -0.51 10.81
CA LEU A 99 -3.98 -1.35 11.55
C LEU A 99 -3.22 -2.19 12.58
N VAL A 100 -3.78 -2.39 13.77
CA VAL A 100 -3.21 -3.30 14.77
C VAL A 100 -3.99 -4.63 14.70
N CYS A 101 -3.29 -5.73 14.45
CA CYS A 101 -3.89 -7.06 14.57
C CYS A 101 -4.03 -7.44 16.04
N GLY A 102 -5.09 -6.96 16.70
CA GLY A 102 -5.49 -7.46 18.01
C GLY A 102 -6.01 -8.89 17.89
N LYS A 103 -5.62 -9.79 18.81
CA LYS A 103 -6.34 -11.05 18.99
C LYS A 103 -7.79 -10.67 19.27
N LYS A 104 -8.74 -11.13 18.45
CA LYS A 104 -10.15 -11.11 18.87
C LYS A 104 -10.21 -11.90 20.19
N ALA A 105 -10.63 -11.21 21.24
CA ALA A 105 -10.95 -11.85 22.52
C ALA A 105 -12.12 -12.83 22.32
#